data_AF-A0A369KAY2-F1
#
_entry.id   AF-A0A369KAY2-F1
#
_cell.length_a   1.000
_cell.length_b   1.000
_cell.length_c   1.000
_cell.angle_alpha   90.00
_cell.angle_beta   90.00
_cell.angle_gamma   90.00
#
_symmetry.space_group_name_H-M   'P 1'
#
loop_
_entity.id
_entity.type
_entity.pdbx_description
1 polymer ?
#
loop_
_entity_poly.entity_id
_entity_poly.type
_entity_poly.pdbx_seq_one_letter_code
_entity_poly.pdbx_strand_id
1 'polypeptide(L)'
;MSNVPELVKLLSRVWYHNTVVQYASASALAFYLYDYALTFQDEVEYFWKYELSPMKVLFMINRYFAAVVAVVTLAFDAVYATDFKCVVDLF
;
A
#
# COMPACT_ATOMS: atom_id res chain seq x y z
N MET A 1 -15.55 19.90 -28.77
CA MET A 1 -16.20 20.01 -27.44
C MET A 1 -16.73 18.64 -27.08
N SER A 2 -15.95 17.87 -26.31
CA SER A 2 -16.42 16.59 -25.75
C SER A 2 -17.60 16.86 -24.82
N ASN A 3 -18.60 15.98 -24.87
CA ASN A 3 -19.87 16.21 -24.21
C ASN A 3 -19.70 15.91 -22.70
N VAL A 4 -19.95 16.90 -21.83
CA VAL A 4 -19.93 16.77 -20.36
C VAL A 4 -20.55 15.48 -19.82
N PRO A 5 -21.72 14.98 -20.31
CA PRO A 5 -22.30 13.73 -19.81
C PRO A 5 -21.49 12.46 -20.08
N GLU A 6 -20.58 12.48 -21.07
CA GLU A 6 -19.70 11.34 -21.34
C GLU A 6 -18.55 11.27 -20.33
N LEU A 7 -18.00 12.43 -19.94
CA LEU A 7 -16.93 12.51 -18.94
C LEU A 7 -17.40 12.00 -17.57
N VAL A 8 -18.63 12.34 -17.16
CA VAL A 8 -19.21 11.86 -15.89
C VAL A 8 -19.28 10.32 -15.85
N LYS A 9 -19.63 9.68 -16.97
CA LYS A 9 -19.68 8.20 -17.08
C LYS A 9 -18.29 7.55 -17.03
N LEU A 10 -17.26 8.24 -17.47
CA LEU A 10 -15.88 7.75 -17.39
C LEU A 10 -15.34 7.89 -15.96
N LEU A 11 -15.56 9.04 -15.32
CA LEU A 11 -15.11 9.29 -13.96
C LEU A 11 -15.75 8.31 -12.96
N SER A 12 -17.05 8.00 -13.10
CA SER A 12 -17.72 7.02 -12.24
C SER A 12 -17.15 5.61 -12.39
N ARG A 13 -16.79 5.19 -13.61
CA ARG A 13 -16.13 3.90 -13.84
C ARG A 13 -14.74 3.85 -13.21
N VAL A 14 -13.92 4.89 -13.44
CA VAL A 14 -12.57 4.97 -12.87
C VAL A 14 -12.63 4.91 -11.34
N TRP A 15 -13.60 5.58 -10.73
CA TRP A 15 -13.79 5.58 -9.29
C TRP A 15 -14.11 4.19 -8.72
N TYR A 16 -15.04 3.48 -9.38
CA TYR A 16 -15.40 2.12 -8.97
C TYR A 16 -14.19 1.18 -9.01
N HIS A 17 -13.42 1.22 -10.11
CA HIS A 17 -12.23 0.40 -10.23
C HIS A 17 -11.18 0.72 -9.18
N ASN A 18 -10.92 2.01 -8.92
CA ASN A 18 -9.93 2.41 -7.92
C ASN A 18 -10.33 1.94 -6.52
N THR A 19 -11.61 2.10 -6.16
CA THR A 19 -12.13 1.67 -4.85
C THR A 19 -11.93 0.16 -4.62
N VAL A 20 -12.25 -0.67 -5.62
CA VAL A 20 -12.04 -2.12 -5.55
C VAL A 20 -10.56 -2.46 -5.37
N VAL A 21 -9.68 -1.79 -6.11
CA VAL A 21 -8.22 -1.97 -6.01
C VAL A 21 -7.72 -1.60 -4.61
N GLN A 22 -8.22 -0.51 -4.01
CA GLN A 22 -7.80 -0.10 -2.67
C GLN A 22 -8.15 -1.13 -1.59
N TYR A 23 -9.37 -1.67 -1.61
CA TYR A 23 -9.74 -2.73 -0.66
C TYR A 23 -8.93 -4.01 -0.88
N ALA A 24 -8.67 -4.38 -2.13
CA ALA A 24 -7.82 -5.52 -2.45
C ALA A 24 -6.38 -5.32 -1.95
N SER A 25 -5.80 -4.14 -2.19
CA SER A 25 -4.45 -3.79 -1.75
C SER A 25 -4.33 -3.72 -0.22
N ALA A 26 -5.34 -3.18 0.47
CA ALA A 26 -5.38 -3.19 1.93
C ALA A 26 -5.41 -4.62 2.50
N SER A 27 -6.18 -5.52 1.86
CA SER A 27 -6.21 -6.93 2.23
C SER A 27 -4.86 -7.60 1.97
N ALA A 28 -4.21 -7.30 0.84
CA ALA A 28 -2.87 -7.80 0.52
C ALA A 28 -1.82 -7.30 1.52
N LEU A 29 -1.91 -6.05 1.97
CA LEU A 29 -1.03 -5.52 3.02
C LEU A 29 -1.26 -6.21 4.36
N ALA A 30 -2.51 -6.52 4.72
CA ALA A 30 -2.79 -7.29 5.93
C ALA A 30 -2.15 -8.68 5.89
N PHE A 31 -2.24 -9.39 4.76
CA PHE A 31 -1.54 -10.66 4.56
C PHE A 31 -0.01 -10.50 4.60
N TYR A 32 0.51 -9.46 3.95
CA TYR A 32 1.94 -9.17 3.96
C TYR A 32 2.47 -8.92 5.39
N LEU A 33 1.77 -8.12 6.19
CA LEU A 33 2.11 -7.85 7.58
C LEU A 33 2.01 -9.10 8.46
N TYR A 34 1.04 -9.97 8.18
CA TYR A 34 0.89 -11.24 8.87
C TYR A 34 2.10 -12.17 8.63
N ASP A 35 2.50 -12.37 7.37
CA ASP A 35 3.69 -13.14 7.04
C ASP A 35 4.96 -12.50 7.61
N TYR A 36 4.99 -11.17 7.64
CA TYR A 36 6.08 -10.42 8.25
C TYR A 36 6.19 -10.69 9.76
N ALA A 37 5.06 -10.71 10.47
CA ALA A 37 5.01 -10.96 11.91
C ALA A 37 5.42 -12.39 12.29
N LEU A 38 5.01 -13.38 11.50
CA LEU A 38 5.41 -14.78 11.71
C LEU A 38 6.92 -14.96 11.63
N THR A 39 7.55 -14.40 10.60
CA THR A 39 8.99 -14.55 10.37
C THR A 39 9.83 -13.61 11.24
N PHE A 40 9.23 -12.58 11.84
CA PHE A 40 9.93 -11.63 12.72
C PHE A 40 10.48 -12.30 13.99
N GLN A 41 9.75 -13.25 14.58
CA GLN A 41 10.20 -13.93 15.79
C GLN A 41 11.52 -14.69 15.57
N ASP A 42 11.61 -15.42 14.45
CA ASP A 42 12.82 -16.13 14.05
C ASP A 42 13.95 -15.15 13.69
N GLU A 43 13.65 -14.03 13.04
CA GLU A 43 14.65 -12.98 12.77
C GLU A 43 15.24 -12.39 14.05
N VAL A 44 14.42 -12.11 15.07
CA VAL A 44 14.94 -11.60 16.34
C VAL A 44 15.83 -12.65 17.03
N GLU A 45 15.44 -13.92 17.01
CA GLU A 45 16.22 -15.00 17.61
C GLU A 45 17.56 -15.23 16.91
N TYR A 46 17.57 -15.30 15.57
CA TYR A 46 18.75 -15.68 14.79
C TYR A 46 19.55 -14.49 14.26
N PHE A 47 18.87 -13.42 13.81
CA PHE A 47 19.55 -12.26 13.25
C PHE A 47 19.96 -11.26 14.33
N TRP A 48 19.17 -11.00 15.38
CA TRP A 48 19.55 -9.95 16.34
C TRP A 48 20.61 -10.39 17.36
N LYS A 49 20.69 -11.69 17.69
CA LYS A 49 21.65 -12.21 18.68
C LYS A 49 23.07 -12.45 18.14
N TYR A 50 23.23 -12.64 16.83
CA TYR A 50 24.52 -12.93 16.21
C TYR A 50 25.23 -11.68 15.65
N GLU A 51 26.54 -11.80 15.39
CA GLU A 51 27.38 -10.71 14.88
C GLU A 51 26.78 -10.01 13.64
N LEU A 52 26.95 -8.69 13.57
CA LEU A 52 26.42 -7.86 12.48
C LEU A 52 27.31 -7.99 11.25
N SER A 53 26.97 -8.93 10.35
CA SER A 53 27.52 -8.97 9.00
C SER A 53 26.91 -7.87 8.12
N PRO A 54 27.68 -7.21 7.23
CA PRO A 54 27.15 -6.21 6.32
C PRO A 54 26.03 -6.72 5.40
N MET A 55 26.06 -8.01 5.01
CA MET A 55 24.93 -8.64 4.29
C MET A 55 23.65 -8.68 5.12
N LYS A 56 23.79 -8.88 6.44
CA LYS A 56 22.67 -8.92 7.39
C LYS A 56 21.98 -7.56 7.49
N VAL A 57 22.79 -6.49 7.54
CA VAL A 57 22.31 -5.11 7.58
C VAL A 57 21.60 -4.76 6.27
N LEU A 58 22.18 -5.13 5.11
CA LEU A 58 21.57 -4.90 3.81
C LEU A 58 20.22 -5.64 3.66
N PHE A 59 20.15 -6.87 4.17
CA PHE A 59 18.91 -7.64 4.22
C PHE A 59 17.84 -6.97 5.09
N MET A 60 18.19 -6.54 6.30
CA MET A 60 17.27 -5.81 7.17
C MET A 60 16.79 -4.52 6.52
N ILE A 61 17.69 -3.70 5.97
CA ILE A 61 17.29 -2.46 5.30
C ILE A 61 16.29 -2.76 4.18
N ASN A 62 16.58 -3.71 3.28
CA ASN A 62 15.64 -4.04 2.20
C ASN A 62 14.29 -4.49 2.73
N ARG A 63 14.28 -5.32 3.79
CA ARG A 63 13.05 -5.90 4.32
C ARG A 63 12.17 -4.87 5.04
N TYR A 64 12.75 -4.11 5.97
CA TYR A 64 12.01 -3.08 6.72
C TYR A 64 11.69 -1.87 5.87
N PHE A 65 12.57 -1.47 4.95
CA PHE A 65 12.29 -0.37 4.01
C PHE A 65 11.16 -0.73 3.06
N ALA A 66 11.15 -1.94 2.48
CA ALA A 66 10.05 -2.39 1.62
C ALA A 66 8.71 -2.40 2.37
N ALA A 67 8.70 -2.88 3.63
CA ALA A 67 7.49 -2.86 4.46
C ALA A 67 6.98 -1.43 4.71
N VAL A 68 7.88 -0.50 5.04
CA VAL A 68 7.53 0.93 5.23
C VAL A 68 6.99 1.52 3.95
N VAL A 69 7.66 1.29 2.80
CA VAL A 69 7.21 1.78 1.50
C VAL A 69 5.81 1.26 1.17
N ALA A 70 5.53 -0.03 1.39
CA ALA A 70 4.22 -0.61 1.14
C ALA A 70 3.11 0.06 1.95
N VAL A 71 3.33 0.31 3.25
CA VAL A 71 2.37 0.99 4.12
C VAL A 71 2.16 2.45 3.68
N VAL A 72 3.25 3.15 3.41
CA VAL A 72 3.22 4.56 3.02
C VAL A 72 2.50 4.75 1.69
N THR A 73 2.78 3.91 0.68
CA THR A 73 2.10 3.97 -0.62
C THR A 73 0.60 3.80 -0.48
N LEU A 74 0.12 2.81 0.29
CA LEU A 74 -1.32 2.64 0.50
C LEU A 74 -1.95 3.80 1.27
N ALA A 75 -1.24 4.38 2.23
CA ALA A 75 -1.71 5.56 2.94
C ALA A 75 -1.88 6.76 2.00
N PHE A 76 -0.92 6.99 1.10
CA PHE A 76 -1.03 8.03 0.07
C PHE A 76 -2.18 7.76 -0.89
N ASP A 77 -2.32 6.53 -1.39
CA ASP A 77 -3.42 6.16 -2.30
C ASP A 77 -4.78 6.40 -1.65
N ALA A 78 -4.93 6.06 -0.36
CA ALA A 78 -6.15 6.31 0.39
C ALA A 78 -6.47 7.81 0.51
N VAL A 79 -5.47 8.66 0.75
CA VAL A 79 -5.63 10.13 0.82
C VAL A 79 -6.10 10.69 -0.53
N TYR A 80 -5.45 10.33 -1.63
CA TYR A 80 -5.83 10.83 -2.96
C TYR A 80 -7.22 10.38 -3.39
N ALA A 81 -7.65 9.17 -3.02
CA ALA A 81 -9.00 8.71 -3.31
C ALA A 81 -10.08 9.50 -2.56
N THR A 82 -9.82 9.93 -1.32
CA THR A 82 -10.75 10.78 -0.58
C THR A 82 -10.90 12.16 -1.20
N ASP A 83 -9.79 12.78 -1.64
CA ASP A 83 -9.83 14.09 -2.28
C ASP A 83 -10.62 14.07 -3.61
N PHE A 84 -10.38 13.05 -4.44
CA PHE A 84 -11.06 12.94 -5.73
C PHE A 84 -12.57 12.66 -5.58
N LYS A 85 -12.97 11.86 -4.57
CA LYS A 85 -14.40 11.63 -4.28
C LYS A 85 -15.13 12.95 -4.01
N CYS A 86 -14.57 13.81 -3.17
CA CYS A 86 -15.16 15.10 -2.82
C CYS A 86 -15.34 16.03 -4.02
N VAL A 87 -14.45 15.98 -5.01
CA VAL A 87 -14.55 16.80 -6.23
C VAL A 87 -15.68 16.31 -7.14
N VAL A 88 -15.84 14.98 -7.29
CA VAL A 88 -16.89 14.40 -8.14
C VAL A 88 -18.28 14.61 -7.52
N ASP A 89 -18.43 14.49 -6.20
CA ASP A 89 -19.70 14.75 -5.51
C ASP A 89 -20.13 16.24 -5.54
N LEU A 90 -19.24 17.16 -5.96
CA LEU A 90 -19.50 18.60 -6.01
C LEU A 90 -20.08 19.09 -7.36
N PHE A 91 -20.10 18.24 -8.40
CA PHE A 91 -20.55 18.53 -9.77
C PHE A 91 -21.86 17.81 -10.11
#